data_AF-A0A645FY64-F1
#
_entry.id   AF-A0A645FY64-F1
#
_cell.length_a   1.000
_cell.length_b   1.000
_cell.length_c   1.000
_cell.angle_alpha   90.00
_cell.angle_beta   90.00
_cell.angle_gamma   90.00
#
_symmetry.space_group_name_H-M   'P 1'
#
loop_
_entity.id
_entity.type
_entity.pdbx_description
1 polymer ?
#
loop_
_entity_poly.entity_id
_entity_poly.type
_entity_poly.pdbx_seq_one_letter_code
_entity_poly.pdbx_strand_id
1 'polypeptide(L)'
;MSVDLILRLAEHPRIVADKEACGNMGQIQDLLHRKPADFSVLSGDDALTLPMMVCGAQGIISVASNMFPAEMVKMTHAAAEGDFKTALEVYNWIYPFFVNQFIETNPVPVKTYMASKGMLEEVFRLPLVPLNTLHKETLLATFKH
;
A
#
# COMPACT_ATOMS: atom_id res chain seq x y z
N MET A 1 15.16 5.92 -3.66
CA MET A 1 16.06 7.11 -3.61
C MET A 1 16.90 6.97 -2.35
N SER A 2 18.13 7.49 -2.26
CA SER A 2 18.86 7.42 -0.98
C SER A 2 18.19 8.33 0.06
N VAL A 3 18.26 7.95 1.34
CA VAL A 3 17.73 8.76 2.45
C VAL A 3 18.34 10.17 2.44
N ASP A 4 19.65 10.28 2.22
CA ASP A 4 20.34 11.58 2.16
C ASP A 4 19.78 12.52 1.09
N LEU A 5 19.41 11.97 -0.09
CA LEU A 5 18.83 12.76 -1.16
C LEU A 5 17.40 13.18 -0.82
N ILE A 6 16.60 12.28 -0.22
CA ILE A 6 15.24 12.60 0.24
C ILE A 6 15.29 13.73 1.27
N LEU A 7 16.19 13.66 2.26
CA LEU A 7 16.33 14.68 3.29
C LEU A 7 16.77 16.04 2.72
N ARG A 8 17.70 16.06 1.77
CA ARG A 8 18.08 17.31 1.08
C ARG A 8 16.90 17.93 0.32
N LEU A 9 16.03 17.11 -0.27
CA LEU A 9 14.84 17.60 -0.95
C LEU A 9 13.77 18.10 0.04
N ALA A 10 13.66 17.46 1.21
CA ALA A 10 12.73 17.85 2.27
C ALA A 10 12.99 19.27 2.82
N GLU A 11 14.18 19.84 2.59
CA GLU A 11 14.49 21.25 2.92
C GLU A 11 13.69 22.26 2.06
N HIS A 12 13.17 21.84 0.90
CA HIS A 12 12.39 22.72 0.04
C HIS A 12 10.94 22.83 0.58
N PRO A 13 10.39 24.04 0.79
CA PRO A 13 9.08 24.25 1.44
C PRO A 13 7.84 23.76 0.65
N ARG A 14 8.04 23.09 -0.49
CA ARG A 14 6.98 22.51 -1.34
C ARG A 14 7.08 20.98 -1.43
N ILE A 15 8.13 20.40 -0.85
CA ILE A 15 8.33 18.96 -0.79
C ILE A 15 8.00 18.56 0.65
N VAL A 16 6.74 18.21 0.88
CA VAL A 16 6.17 18.04 2.22
C VAL A 16 6.05 16.57 2.65
N ALA A 17 6.23 15.64 1.71
CA ALA A 17 6.10 14.23 1.98
C ALA A 17 6.90 13.37 0.99
N ASP A 18 7.22 12.15 1.44
CA ASP A 18 7.68 11.05 0.60
C ASP A 18 6.65 9.91 0.61
N LYS A 19 6.39 9.33 -0.57
CA LYS A 19 5.66 8.07 -0.71
C LYS A 19 6.70 6.96 -0.85
N GLU A 20 7.01 6.29 0.24
CA GLU A 20 8.08 5.31 0.27
C GLU A 20 7.54 3.91 -0.09
N ALA A 21 8.11 3.33 -1.15
CA ALA A 21 7.72 2.05 -1.73
C ALA A 21 8.93 1.14 -2.03
N CYS A 22 10.10 1.42 -1.43
CA CYS A 22 11.33 0.66 -1.68
C CYS A 22 11.32 -0.77 -1.13
N GLY A 23 10.35 -1.12 -0.28
CA GLY A 23 10.26 -2.45 0.33
C GLY A 23 11.32 -2.73 1.41
N ASN A 24 12.17 -1.75 1.76
CA ASN A 24 13.27 -1.92 2.71
C ASN A 24 12.97 -1.19 4.03
N MET A 25 12.54 -1.95 5.04
CA MET A 25 12.22 -1.39 6.37
C MET A 25 13.42 -0.74 7.07
N GLY A 26 14.65 -1.16 6.77
CA GLY A 26 15.86 -0.50 7.31
C GLY A 26 16.04 0.91 6.75
N GLN A 27 15.86 1.09 5.44
CA GLN A 27 15.89 2.41 4.80
C GLN A 27 14.73 3.28 5.28
N ILE A 28 13.53 2.72 5.38
CA ILE A 28 12.35 3.41 5.88
C ILE A 28 12.58 3.88 7.32
N GLN A 29 13.14 3.04 8.18
CA GLN A 29 13.45 3.39 9.56
C GLN A 29 14.49 4.51 9.65
N ASP A 30 15.54 4.50 8.82
CA ASP A 30 16.53 5.57 8.77
C ASP A 30 15.89 6.91 8.35
N LEU A 31 15.02 6.88 7.33
CA LEU A 31 14.27 8.06 6.89
C LEU A 31 13.33 8.58 7.99
N LEU A 32 12.53 7.71 8.61
CA LEU A 32 11.60 8.08 9.69
C LEU A 32 12.32 8.67 10.90
N HIS A 33 13.53 8.17 11.20
CA HIS A 33 14.35 8.69 12.30
C HIS A 33 14.93 10.08 12.00
N ARG A 34 15.33 10.34 10.75
CA ARG A 34 16.08 11.54 10.36
C ARG A 34 15.24 12.65 9.74
N LYS A 35 14.00 12.35 9.32
CA LYS A 35 13.13 13.33 8.65
C LYS A 35 12.84 14.56 9.54
N PRO A 36 12.64 15.74 8.95
CA PRO A 36 12.05 16.88 9.64
C PRO A 36 10.67 16.54 10.26
N ALA A 37 10.28 17.25 11.30
CA ALA A 37 9.02 17.00 12.01
C ALA A 37 7.79 17.24 11.11
N ASP A 38 7.87 18.26 10.25
CA ASP A 38 6.85 18.67 9.28
C ASP A 38 6.90 17.90 7.95
N PHE A 39 7.89 17.02 7.76
CA PHE A 39 7.98 16.14 6.61
C PHE A 39 7.23 14.83 6.87
N SER A 40 6.32 14.45 5.99
CA SER A 40 5.53 13.21 6.14
C SER A 40 6.13 12.05 5.35
N VAL A 41 6.01 10.83 5.87
CA VAL A 41 6.34 9.60 5.15
C VAL A 41 5.06 8.77 5.08
N LEU A 42 4.65 8.45 3.86
CA LEU A 42 3.48 7.63 3.56
C LEU A 42 3.95 6.31 2.98
N SER A 43 3.33 5.21 3.39
CA SER A 43 3.54 3.93 2.75
C SER A 43 3.08 3.97 1.30
N GLY A 44 3.86 3.37 0.41
CA GLY A 44 3.46 3.10 -0.96
C GLY A 44 3.18 1.62 -1.24
N ASP A 45 3.22 0.78 -0.21
CA ASP A 45 3.00 -0.66 -0.26
C ASP A 45 1.95 -1.06 0.80
N ASP A 46 0.83 -1.62 0.35
CA ASP A 46 -0.28 -2.00 1.22
C ASP A 46 0.16 -2.96 2.35
N ALA A 47 1.05 -3.92 2.07
CA ALA A 47 1.54 -4.88 3.05
C ALA A 47 2.47 -4.25 4.10
N LEU A 48 3.16 -3.16 3.76
CA LEU A 48 4.06 -2.48 4.70
C LEU A 48 3.37 -1.39 5.52
N THR A 49 2.10 -1.09 5.25
CA THR A 49 1.43 0.06 5.87
C THR A 49 1.38 -0.01 7.38
N LEU A 50 0.89 -1.11 7.95
CA LEU A 50 0.80 -1.23 9.41
C LEU A 50 2.20 -1.20 10.06
N PRO A 51 3.20 -1.97 9.61
CA PRO A 51 4.58 -1.85 10.11
C PRO A 51 5.16 -0.43 10.03
N MET A 52 4.95 0.27 8.91
CA MET A 52 5.45 1.64 8.72
C MET A 52 4.76 2.62 9.67
N MET A 53 3.44 2.51 9.85
CA MET A 53 2.69 3.39 10.76
C MET A 53 3.09 3.16 12.22
N VAL A 54 3.37 1.93 12.62
CA VAL A 54 3.94 1.62 13.95
C VAL A 54 5.29 2.33 14.16
N CYS A 55 6.11 2.44 13.11
CA CYS A 55 7.39 3.16 13.14
C CYS A 55 7.29 4.69 12.99
N GLY A 56 6.07 5.24 12.82
CA GLY A 56 5.84 6.69 12.74
C GLY A 56 5.56 7.24 11.34
N ALA A 57 5.32 6.40 10.34
CA ALA A 57 4.74 6.85 9.06
C ALA A 57 3.29 7.32 9.27
N GLN A 58 2.85 8.31 8.50
CA GLN A 58 1.56 8.98 8.72
C GLN A 58 0.39 8.43 7.89
N GLY A 59 0.58 7.36 7.13
CA GLY A 59 -0.49 6.75 6.34
C GLY A 59 0.00 6.01 5.11
N ILE A 60 -0.84 5.97 4.08
CA ILE A 60 -0.60 5.21 2.85
C ILE A 60 -1.17 5.91 1.61
N ILE A 61 -0.51 5.72 0.47
CA ILE A 61 -1.08 5.88 -0.88
C ILE A 61 -1.27 4.49 -1.50
N SER A 62 -2.52 4.01 -1.50
CA SER A 62 -2.88 2.58 -1.55
C SER A 62 -3.41 2.10 -2.91
N VAL A 63 -3.04 0.87 -3.30
CA VAL A 63 -3.72 0.15 -4.39
C VAL A 63 -4.97 -0.53 -3.85
N ALA A 64 -4.88 -1.22 -2.71
CA ALA A 64 -5.98 -1.98 -2.11
C ALA A 64 -7.24 -1.14 -1.84
N SER A 65 -7.08 0.17 -1.59
CA SER A 65 -8.18 1.12 -1.38
C SER A 65 -9.16 1.21 -2.55
N ASN A 66 -8.79 0.79 -3.77
CA ASN A 66 -9.73 0.72 -4.89
C ASN A 66 -10.80 -0.36 -4.69
N MET A 67 -10.48 -1.42 -3.93
CA MET A 67 -11.39 -2.54 -3.67
C MET A 67 -11.92 -2.53 -2.23
N PHE A 68 -11.08 -2.17 -1.26
CA PHE A 68 -11.38 -2.25 0.18
C PHE A 68 -11.15 -0.90 0.89
N PRO A 69 -11.79 0.20 0.46
CA PRO A 69 -11.53 1.51 1.02
C PRO A 69 -11.91 1.61 2.51
N ALA A 70 -13.01 0.97 2.92
CA ALA A 70 -13.50 1.03 4.30
C ALA A 70 -12.52 0.36 5.28
N GLU A 71 -11.96 -0.79 4.88
CA GLU A 71 -10.99 -1.54 5.67
C GLU A 71 -9.65 -0.81 5.73
N MET A 72 -9.18 -0.23 4.62
CA MET A 72 -7.96 0.60 4.63
C MET A 72 -8.10 1.81 5.55
N VAL A 73 -9.25 2.51 5.53
CA VAL A 73 -9.52 3.63 6.45
C VAL A 73 -9.56 3.15 7.90
N LYS A 74 -10.28 2.06 8.19
CA LYS A 74 -10.38 1.49 9.53
C LYS A 74 -9.00 1.11 10.09
N MET A 75 -8.17 0.43 9.28
CA MET A 75 -6.83 0.01 9.67
C MET A 75 -5.92 1.21 9.98
N THR A 76 -5.89 2.19 9.08
CA THR A 76 -5.00 3.36 9.20
C THR A 76 -5.43 4.29 10.35
N HIS A 77 -6.74 4.51 10.54
CA HIS A 77 -7.23 5.30 11.68
C HIS A 77 -6.92 4.61 13.01
N ALA A 78 -7.20 3.30 13.13
CA ALA A 78 -6.89 2.55 14.34
C ALA A 78 -5.38 2.61 14.66
N ALA A 79 -4.52 2.48 13.65
CA ALA A 79 -3.08 2.62 13.83
C ALA A 79 -2.66 4.04 14.26
N ALA A 80 -3.25 5.08 13.67
CA ALA A 80 -2.96 6.48 14.01
C ALA A 80 -3.42 6.86 15.43
N GLU A 81 -4.48 6.24 15.93
CA GLU A 81 -5.02 6.42 17.28
C GLU A 81 -4.34 5.52 18.33
N GLY A 82 -3.42 4.65 17.91
CA GLY A 82 -2.71 3.70 18.78
C GLY A 82 -3.49 2.43 19.12
N ASP A 83 -4.66 2.21 18.52
CA ASP A 83 -5.41 0.95 18.60
C ASP A 83 -4.81 -0.09 17.64
N PHE A 84 -3.61 -0.56 17.97
CA PHE A 84 -2.91 -1.57 17.16
C PHE A 84 -3.60 -2.93 17.17
N LYS A 85 -4.47 -3.20 18.15
CA LYS A 85 -5.24 -4.45 18.17
C LYS A 85 -6.24 -4.45 17.01
N THR A 86 -7.07 -3.42 16.91
CA THR A 86 -8.03 -3.29 15.80
C THR A 86 -7.31 -3.18 14.46
N ALA A 87 -6.21 -2.41 14.40
CA ALA A 87 -5.42 -2.28 13.17
C ALA A 87 -4.88 -3.64 12.70
N LEU A 88 -4.34 -4.46 13.61
CA LEU A 88 -3.79 -5.78 13.29
C LEU A 88 -4.88 -6.78 12.88
N GLU A 89 -6.05 -6.74 13.53
CA GLU A 89 -7.20 -7.56 13.13
C GLU A 89 -7.61 -7.30 11.67
N VAL A 90 -7.75 -6.02 11.30
CA VAL A 90 -8.09 -5.64 9.91
C VAL A 90 -6.97 -6.00 8.95
N TYR A 91 -5.71 -5.68 9.31
CA TYR A 91 -4.53 -6.00 8.51
C TYR A 91 -4.45 -7.49 8.18
N ASN A 92 -4.61 -8.37 9.18
CA ASN A 92 -4.52 -9.82 8.98
C ASN A 92 -5.64 -10.35 8.08
N TRP A 93 -6.84 -9.78 8.17
CA TRP A 93 -7.95 -10.17 7.30
C TRP A 93 -7.68 -9.81 5.84
N ILE A 94 -7.18 -8.60 5.56
CA ILE A 94 -6.93 -8.13 4.18
C ILE A 94 -5.59 -8.58 3.60
N TYR A 95 -4.65 -9.02 4.44
CA TYR A 95 -3.28 -9.40 4.03
C TYR A 95 -3.20 -10.35 2.82
N PRO A 96 -4.04 -11.40 2.68
CA PRO A 96 -4.01 -12.25 1.49
C PRO A 96 -4.21 -11.45 0.18
N PHE A 97 -5.04 -10.40 0.21
CA PHE A 97 -5.23 -9.52 -0.92
C PHE A 97 -4.03 -8.60 -1.16
N PHE A 98 -3.37 -8.13 -0.09
CA PHE A 98 -2.14 -7.34 -0.22
C PHE A 98 -1.07 -8.09 -1.01
N VAL A 99 -0.94 -9.40 -0.80
CA VAL A 99 0.00 -10.23 -1.56
C VAL A 99 -0.51 -10.45 -2.99
N ASN A 100 -1.74 -10.93 -3.14
CA ASN A 100 -2.25 -11.38 -4.45
C ASN A 100 -2.48 -10.23 -5.44
N GLN A 101 -2.76 -9.01 -4.98
CA GLN A 101 -2.92 -7.85 -5.87
C GLN A 101 -1.60 -7.42 -6.56
N PHE A 102 -0.45 -7.96 -6.13
CA PHE A 102 0.86 -7.72 -6.73
C PHE A 102 1.45 -9.00 -7.36
N ILE A 103 0.64 -10.03 -7.65
CA ILE A 103 1.08 -11.25 -8.35
C ILE A 103 1.63 -10.96 -9.77
N GLU A 104 1.16 -9.87 -10.39
CA GLU A 104 1.72 -9.27 -11.59
C GLU A 104 1.73 -7.74 -11.47
N THR A 105 2.18 -7.05 -12.52
CA THR A 105 2.33 -5.58 -12.53
C THR A 105 1.02 -4.85 -12.25
N ASN A 106 0.99 -4.03 -11.19
CA ASN A 106 -0.11 -3.10 -10.93
C ASN A 106 -0.27 -2.11 -12.10
N PRO A 107 -1.50 -1.79 -12.56
CA PRO A 107 -2.80 -2.10 -11.96
C PRO A 107 -3.54 -3.31 -12.55
N VAL A 108 -2.85 -4.26 -13.18
CA VAL A 108 -3.54 -5.42 -13.82
C VAL A 108 -4.34 -6.23 -12.79
N PRO A 109 -3.75 -6.70 -11.66
CA PRO A 109 -4.50 -7.56 -10.73
C PRO A 109 -5.68 -6.83 -10.06
N VAL A 110 -5.49 -5.62 -9.53
CA VAL A 110 -6.58 -4.90 -8.85
C VAL A 110 -7.76 -4.63 -9.78
N LYS A 111 -7.51 -4.24 -11.04
CA LYS A 111 -8.58 -4.06 -12.03
C LYS A 111 -9.26 -5.38 -12.39
N THR A 112 -8.50 -6.47 -12.57
CA THR A 112 -9.09 -7.80 -12.79
C THR A 112 -9.99 -8.23 -11.63
N TYR A 113 -9.58 -7.99 -10.38
CA TYR A 113 -10.40 -8.30 -9.21
C TYR A 113 -11.67 -7.44 -9.18
N MET A 114 -11.57 -6.13 -9.37
CA MET A 114 -12.72 -5.21 -9.44
C MET A 114 -13.69 -5.57 -10.58
N ALA A 115 -13.17 -5.96 -11.75
CA ALA A 115 -13.99 -6.41 -12.87
C ALA A 115 -14.78 -7.68 -12.52
N SER A 116 -14.16 -8.63 -11.82
CA SER A 116 -14.85 -9.84 -11.35
C SER A 116 -15.99 -9.57 -10.35
N LYS A 117 -15.96 -8.39 -9.72
CA LYS A 117 -17.00 -7.88 -8.82
C LYS A 117 -18.02 -6.98 -9.52
N GLY A 118 -17.92 -6.82 -10.85
CA GLY A 118 -18.84 -6.01 -11.65
C GLY A 118 -18.67 -4.51 -11.47
N MET A 119 -17.56 -4.04 -10.91
CA MET A 119 -17.33 -2.60 -10.64
C MET A 119 -16.82 -1.83 -11.86
N LEU A 120 -16.22 -2.52 -12.83
CA LEU A 120 -15.65 -1.93 -14.05
C LEU A 120 -15.54 -2.99 -15.15
N GLU A 121 -15.30 -2.54 -16.39
CA GLU A 121 -14.91 -3.41 -17.49
C GLU A 121 -13.41 -3.75 -17.44
N GLU A 122 -13.07 -5.02 -17.69
CA GLU A 122 -11.67 -5.51 -17.66
C GLU A 122 -10.88 -5.07 -18.91
N VAL A 123 -10.55 -3.77 -18.98
CA VAL A 123 -9.84 -3.17 -20.11
C VAL A 123 -8.46 -2.66 -19.68
N PHE A 124 -7.44 -3.01 -20.46
CA PHE A 124 -6.06 -2.57 -20.29
C PHE A 124 -5.56 -1.87 -21.55
N ARG A 125 -4.68 -0.87 -21.36
CA ARG A 125 -3.94 -0.24 -22.45
C ARG A 125 -2.55 -0.86 -22.49
N LEU A 126 -2.08 -1.20 -23.69
CA LEU A 126 -0.72 -1.69 -23.88
C LEU A 126 0.31 -0.71 -23.28
N PRO A 127 1.39 -1.21 -22.66
CA PRO A 127 1.85 -2.60 -22.70
C PRO A 127 1.19 -3.55 -21.68
N LEU A 128 0.23 -3.07 -20.89
CA LEU A 128 -0.49 -3.92 -19.94
C LEU A 128 -1.47 -4.84 -20.68
N VAL A 129 -1.50 -6.11 -20.26
CA VAL A 129 -2.36 -7.16 -20.81
C VAL A 129 -3.09 -7.86 -19.66
N PRO A 130 -4.20 -8.58 -19.94
CA PRO A 130 -4.88 -9.38 -18.93
C PRO A 130 -3.94 -10.39 -18.26
N LEU A 131 -4.23 -10.71 -16.99
CA LEU A 131 -3.53 -11.78 -16.28
C LEU A 131 -3.62 -13.11 -17.03
N ASN A 132 -2.57 -13.92 -16.92
CA ASN A 132 -2.66 -15.31 -17.30
C ASN A 132 -3.68 -16.07 -16.41
N THR A 133 -4.15 -17.22 -16.89
CA THR A 133 -5.20 -18.00 -16.21
C THR A 133 -4.84 -18.36 -14.77
N LEU A 134 -3.61 -18.84 -14.53
CA LEU A 134 -3.17 -19.28 -13.20
C LEU A 134 -3.17 -18.13 -12.18
N HIS A 135 -2.63 -16.96 -12.56
CA HIS A 135 -2.60 -15.80 -11.68
C HIS A 135 -4.00 -15.22 -11.46
N LYS A 136 -4.87 -15.23 -12.48
CA LYS A 136 -6.27 -14.83 -12.34
C LYS A 136 -7.02 -15.75 -11.37
N GLU A 137 -6.87 -17.06 -11.48
CA GLU A 137 -7.48 -18.02 -10.55
C GLU A 137 -7.00 -17.80 -9.11
N THR A 138 -5.69 -17.64 -8.92
CA THR A 138 -5.09 -17.35 -7.60
C THR A 138 -5.67 -16.08 -6.99
N LEU A 139 -5.71 -14.99 -7.76
CA LEU A 139 -6.26 -13.71 -7.34
C LEU A 139 -7.75 -13.81 -6.96
N LEU A 140 -8.57 -14.49 -7.76
CA LEU A 140 -10.00 -14.63 -7.50
C LEU A 140 -10.33 -15.59 -6.34
N ALA A 141 -9.37 -16.44 -5.95
CA ALA A 141 -9.47 -17.34 -4.80
C ALA A 141 -9.06 -16.70 -3.47
N THR A 142 -8.56 -15.45 -3.47
CA THR A 142 -8.01 -14.76 -2.27
C THR A 142 -8.83 -14.91 -0.99
N PHE A 143 -10.17 -14.87 -1.08
CA PHE A 143 -11.08 -15.00 0.07
C PHE A 143 -12.03 -16.20 -0.03
N LYS A 144 -11.73 -17.16 -0.91
CA LYS A 144 -12.49 -18.41 -1.02
C LYS A 144 -11.82 -19.43 -0.10
N HIS A 145 -12.38 -19.60 1.09
CA HIS A 145 -12.09 -20.71 1.99
C HIS A 145 -13.19 -21.76 1.85
#